data_AF-A0A7J6VZB6-F1
#
_entry.id   AF-A0A7J6VZB6-F1
#
_cell.length_a   1.000
_cell.length_b   1.000
_cell.length_c   1.000
_cell.angle_alpha   90.00
_cell.angle_beta   90.00
_cell.angle_gamma   90.00
#
_symmetry.space_group_name_H-M   'P 1'
#
loop_
_entity.id
_entity.type
_entity.pdbx_description
1 polymer ?
#
loop_
_entity_poly.entity_id
_entity_poly.type
_entity_poly.pdbx_seq_one_letter_code
_entity_poly.pdbx_strand_id
1 'polypeptide(L)'
;MASTTIGLLSPPLLIHGRKAHFRNLLKVPVSAFGESKKRISVVVKATGESSESSLSIVKSVQNIWDKSEDRIALVGLGFTSIVALWASTNLYAAIDKLPLIPSALELIGILFSSWFVYRYLLFKPDREELSKIIKLSISKILDQ
;
A
#
# COMPACT_ATOMS: atom_id res chain seq x y z
N MET A 1 -32.45 35.90 41.05
CA MET A 1 -31.24 36.72 40.78
C MET A 1 -30.08 36.10 41.53
N ALA A 2 -29.09 35.55 40.80
CA ALA A 2 -27.68 35.37 41.17
C ALA A 2 -27.06 34.33 40.21
N SER A 3 -26.32 34.82 39.23
CA SER A 3 -25.50 34.06 38.28
C SER A 3 -24.21 33.61 38.94
N THR A 4 -23.62 32.47 38.54
CA THR A 4 -22.17 32.44 38.30
C THR A 4 -21.74 31.34 37.32
N THR A 5 -21.21 31.83 36.21
CA THR A 5 -20.58 31.17 35.06
C THR A 5 -19.28 30.46 35.44
N ILE A 6 -19.08 29.21 35.01
CA ILE A 6 -17.78 28.53 35.07
C ILE A 6 -17.06 28.84 33.75
N GLY A 7 -16.10 29.76 33.82
CA GLY A 7 -15.29 30.21 32.70
C GLY A 7 -14.14 29.26 32.35
N LEU A 8 -13.88 29.14 31.05
CA LEU A 8 -12.64 28.68 30.44
C LEU A 8 -11.40 29.41 31.01
N LEU A 9 -10.34 28.67 31.36
CA LEU A 9 -8.96 29.16 31.27
C LEU A 9 -7.94 28.01 31.35
N SER A 10 -7.20 27.78 30.27
CA SER A 10 -5.81 27.26 30.27
C SER A 10 -4.88 28.44 29.93
N PRO A 11 -3.53 28.39 30.09
CA PRO A 11 -2.60 27.69 31.01
C PRO A 11 -1.64 28.73 31.70
N PRO A 12 -0.54 28.37 32.40
CA PRO A 12 0.77 28.27 31.72
C PRO A 12 1.78 27.31 32.40
N LEU A 13 2.44 26.39 31.67
CA LEU A 13 3.69 25.81 32.16
C LEU A 13 4.70 25.63 31.00
N LEU A 14 5.48 26.69 30.84
CA LEU A 14 6.95 26.71 30.79
C LEU A 14 7.67 25.75 29.82
N ILE A 15 8.14 26.36 28.75
CA ILE A 15 9.16 25.92 27.80
C ILE A 15 10.51 25.78 28.53
N HIS A 16 11.09 24.57 28.58
CA HIS A 16 12.53 24.39 28.83
C HIS A 16 13.16 23.68 27.64
N GLY A 17 13.99 24.42 26.91
CA GLY A 17 14.66 23.96 25.71
C GLY A 17 15.81 23.01 25.98
N ARG A 18 16.04 22.09 25.05
CA ARG A 18 17.36 21.49 24.84
C ARG A 18 17.63 21.36 23.34
N LYS A 19 18.66 22.07 22.88
CA LYS A 19 19.26 22.01 21.55
C LYS A 19 20.54 21.17 21.64
N ALA A 20 20.74 20.23 20.71
CA ALA A 20 22.03 19.67 20.25
C ALA A 20 21.67 18.81 19.02
N HIS A 21 22.00 19.08 17.75
CA HIS A 21 23.21 19.53 17.04
C HIS A 21 24.41 18.57 17.11
N PHE A 22 24.53 17.80 16.01
CA PHE A 22 25.72 17.27 15.33
C PHE A 22 26.56 16.09 15.91
N ARG A 23 26.60 15.02 15.09
CA ARG A 23 27.78 14.28 14.52
C ARG A 23 28.94 13.95 15.50
N ASN A 24 29.52 12.74 15.57
CA ASN A 24 30.17 12.00 14.48
C ASN A 24 30.83 10.67 14.98
N LEU A 25 31.01 9.72 14.05
CA LEU A 25 32.12 8.75 13.90
C LEU A 25 32.36 7.64 14.94
N LEU A 26 31.76 6.48 14.68
CA LEU A 26 32.43 5.21 14.98
C LEU A 26 33.11 4.69 13.72
N LYS A 27 34.42 4.54 13.85
CA LYS A 27 35.42 4.29 12.82
C LYS A 27 35.61 2.78 12.68
N VAL A 28 35.49 2.26 11.45
CA VAL A 28 35.98 0.92 11.09
C VAL A 28 36.82 1.07 9.82
N PRO A 29 38.09 0.63 9.83
CA PRO A 29 38.97 0.72 8.67
C PRO A 29 38.86 -0.53 7.78
N VAL A 30 39.35 -0.38 6.54
CA VAL A 30 39.79 -1.43 5.61
C VAL A 30 38.70 -2.08 4.73
N SER A 31 38.65 -1.67 3.47
CA SER A 31 39.30 -2.38 2.36
C SER A 31 39.10 -1.61 1.06
N ALA A 32 40.20 -1.34 0.36
CA ALA A 32 40.19 -0.84 -1.00
C ALA A 32 39.61 -1.93 -1.90
N PHE A 33 38.47 -1.68 -2.53
CA PHE A 33 37.92 -2.54 -3.57
C PHE A 33 37.66 -1.68 -4.81
N GLY A 34 38.21 -2.14 -5.93
CA GLY A 34 38.47 -1.35 -7.12
C GLY A 34 37.24 -0.69 -7.74
N GLU A 35 37.46 0.52 -8.23
CA GLU A 35 36.58 1.21 -9.15
C GLU A 35 36.35 0.33 -10.40
N SER A 36 35.20 -0.32 -10.48
CA SER A 36 34.60 -0.66 -11.77
C SER A 36 33.47 0.33 -12.02
N LYS A 37 33.85 1.45 -12.61
CA LYS A 37 32.94 2.49 -13.10
C LYS A 37 32.17 1.95 -14.30
N LYS A 38 31.19 1.07 -14.05
CA LYS A 38 30.14 0.74 -15.02
C LYS A 38 29.27 1.99 -15.19
N ARG A 39 29.65 2.84 -16.14
CA ARG A 39 28.76 3.87 -16.67
C ARG A 39 27.61 3.16 -17.36
N ILE A 40 26.47 3.07 -16.69
CA ILE A 40 25.20 2.78 -17.34
C ILE A 40 24.91 3.99 -18.23
N SER A 41 25.21 3.87 -19.52
CA SER A 41 24.73 4.82 -20.51
C SER A 41 23.24 4.59 -20.67
N VAL A 42 22.44 5.32 -19.89
CA VAL A 42 21.02 5.48 -20.20
C VAL A 42 20.96 6.30 -21.47
N VAL A 43 20.76 5.63 -22.60
CA VAL A 43 20.34 6.28 -23.84
C VAL A 43 18.91 6.74 -23.59
N VAL A 44 18.78 7.97 -23.09
CA VAL A 44 17.52 8.69 -23.15
C VAL A 44 17.33 9.05 -24.61
N LYS A 45 16.37 8.39 -25.27
CA LYS A 45 15.82 8.86 -26.53
C LYS A 45 15.08 10.17 -26.23
N ALA A 46 15.83 11.26 -26.17
CA ALA A 46 15.30 12.60 -26.24
C ALA A 46 14.79 12.78 -27.68
N THR A 47 13.51 12.49 -27.90
CA THR A 47 12.76 13.24 -28.90
C THR A 47 12.79 14.68 -28.40
N GLY A 48 13.79 15.42 -28.88
CA GLY A 48 13.94 16.83 -28.61
C GLY A 48 12.80 17.58 -29.27
N GLU A 49 11.94 18.14 -28.43
CA GLU A 49 11.31 19.45 -28.64
C GLU A 49 10.72 19.92 -27.32
N SER A 50 11.59 20.41 -26.45
CA SER A 50 11.17 21.42 -25.49
C SER A 50 11.14 22.75 -26.24
N SER A 51 9.96 23.38 -26.25
CA SER A 51 9.71 24.80 -26.55
C SER A 51 9.01 25.14 -27.88
N GLU A 52 7.88 24.49 -28.20
CA GLU A 52 6.79 25.13 -28.97
C GLU A 52 5.40 24.74 -28.42
N SER A 53 4.73 25.72 -27.80
CA SER A 53 3.28 25.90 -27.61
C SER A 53 2.35 24.68 -27.53
N SER A 54 1.84 24.41 -26.32
CA SER A 54 0.42 24.30 -25.90
C SER A 54 -0.67 23.54 -26.69
N LEU A 55 -0.58 23.29 -28.00
CA LEU A 55 -1.69 22.72 -28.79
C LEU A 55 -1.60 21.21 -29.10
N SER A 56 -0.45 20.56 -28.87
CA SER A 56 -0.28 19.12 -29.12
C SER A 56 -0.75 18.23 -27.95
N ILE A 57 -0.48 18.62 -26.70
CA ILE A 57 -0.93 17.89 -25.51
C ILE A 57 -2.45 17.96 -25.37
N VAL A 58 -3.03 19.14 -25.59
CA VAL A 58 -4.50 19.31 -25.58
C VAL A 58 -5.15 18.52 -26.72
N LYS A 59 -4.54 18.42 -27.91
CA LYS A 59 -5.05 17.55 -29.01
C LYS A 59 -5.00 16.07 -28.64
N SER A 60 -3.97 15.61 -27.92
CA SER A 60 -3.91 14.23 -27.43
C SER A 60 -4.96 13.95 -26.35
N VAL A 61 -5.16 14.87 -25.41
CA VAL A 61 -6.23 14.76 -24.39
C VAL A 61 -7.61 14.83 -25.05
N GLN A 62 -7.79 15.69 -26.06
CA GLN A 62 -9.01 15.79 -26.86
C GLN A 62 -9.29 14.49 -27.63
N ASN A 63 -8.28 13.89 -28.24
CA ASN A 63 -8.40 12.60 -28.95
C ASN A 63 -8.78 11.44 -28.00
N ILE A 64 -8.21 11.42 -26.78
CA ILE A 64 -8.57 10.46 -25.73
C ILE A 64 -9.99 10.73 -25.20
N TRP A 65 -10.39 12.00 -25.10
CA TRP A 65 -11.74 12.38 -24.70
C TRP A 65 -12.78 12.14 -25.81
N ASP A 66 -12.44 12.24 -27.08
CA ASP A 66 -13.39 12.08 -28.19
C ASP A 66 -13.71 10.61 -28.48
N LYS A 67 -12.86 9.67 -28.05
CA LYS A 67 -13.19 8.25 -28.05
C LYS A 67 -14.16 7.89 -26.92
N SER A 68 -15.37 7.48 -27.31
CA SER A 68 -16.43 7.03 -26.39
C SER A 68 -15.99 5.95 -25.41
N GLU A 69 -15.17 4.99 -25.87
CA GLU A 69 -14.66 3.88 -25.05
C GLU A 69 -13.74 4.38 -23.92
N ASP A 70 -12.87 5.34 -24.25
CA ASP A 70 -11.87 5.87 -23.33
C ASP A 70 -12.50 6.76 -22.24
N ARG A 71 -13.70 7.32 -22.47
CA ARG A 71 -14.46 8.06 -21.44
C ARG A 71 -14.88 7.15 -20.30
N ILE A 72 -15.35 5.93 -20.60
CA ILE A 72 -15.78 4.97 -19.57
C ILE A 72 -14.56 4.52 -18.77
N ALA A 73 -13.45 4.25 -19.45
CA ALA A 73 -12.18 3.92 -18.81
C ALA A 73 -11.69 5.08 -17.91
N LEU A 74 -11.79 6.33 -18.37
CA LEU A 74 -11.36 7.51 -17.62
C LEU A 74 -12.27 7.80 -16.40
N VAL A 75 -13.58 7.64 -16.55
CA VAL A 75 -14.54 7.75 -15.44
C VAL A 75 -14.33 6.62 -14.44
N GLY A 76 -14.12 5.39 -14.93
CA GLY A 76 -13.76 4.24 -14.09
C GLY A 76 -12.45 4.48 -13.34
N LEU A 77 -11.43 5.01 -14.01
CA LEU A 77 -10.14 5.37 -13.41
C LEU A 77 -10.30 6.49 -12.37
N GLY A 78 -11.13 7.50 -12.65
CA GLY A 78 -11.44 8.58 -11.70
C GLY A 78 -12.16 8.04 -10.46
N PHE A 79 -13.23 7.28 -10.67
CA PHE A 79 -14.02 6.68 -9.59
C PHE A 79 -13.18 5.72 -8.73
N THR A 80 -12.42 4.83 -9.36
CA THR A 80 -11.50 3.93 -8.65
C THR A 80 -10.44 4.70 -7.88
N SER A 81 -9.91 5.80 -8.41
CA SER A 81 -8.97 6.65 -7.68
C SER A 81 -9.60 7.26 -6.42
N ILE A 82 -10.85 7.71 -6.51
CA ILE A 82 -11.59 8.30 -5.38
C ILE A 82 -11.91 7.23 -4.33
N VAL A 83 -12.41 6.07 -4.77
CA VAL A 83 -12.70 4.93 -3.89
C VAL A 83 -11.43 4.41 -3.24
N ALA A 84 -10.32 4.31 -3.97
CA ALA A 84 -9.04 3.89 -3.44
C ALA A 84 -8.51 4.87 -2.39
N LEU A 85 -8.66 6.18 -2.62
CA LEU A 85 -8.28 7.19 -1.64
C LEU A 85 -9.16 7.11 -0.39
N TRP A 86 -10.48 7.01 -0.56
CA TRP A 86 -11.44 6.86 0.55
C TRP A 86 -11.17 5.59 1.38
N ALA A 87 -10.95 4.46 0.71
CA ALA A 87 -10.61 3.19 1.33
C ALA A 87 -9.26 3.27 2.06
N SER A 88 -8.24 3.92 1.47
CA SER A 88 -6.94 4.12 2.09
C SER A 88 -7.02 4.99 3.33
N THR A 89 -7.82 6.06 3.30
CA THR A 89 -8.08 6.92 4.47
C THR A 89 -8.85 6.16 5.55
N ASN A 90 -9.88 5.39 5.19
CA ASN A 90 -10.64 4.58 6.14
C ASN A 90 -9.78 3.47 6.77
N LEU A 91 -8.89 2.86 5.99
CA LEU A 91 -7.91 1.90 6.46
C LEU A 91 -6.96 2.55 7.47
N TYR A 92 -6.35 3.69 7.15
CA TYR A 92 -5.45 4.41 8.05
C TYR A 92 -6.16 4.84 9.35
N ALA A 93 -7.41 5.32 9.24
CA ALA A 93 -8.23 5.70 10.39
C ALA A 93 -8.53 4.49 11.30
N ALA A 94 -8.68 3.30 10.72
CA ALA A 94 -8.82 2.07 11.48
C ALA A 94 -7.47 1.64 12.10
N ILE A 95 -6.32 1.91 11.47
CA ILE A 95 -4.99 1.60 12.03
C ILE A 95 -4.75 2.41 13.32
N ASP A 96 -5.04 3.70 13.31
CA ASP A 96 -4.89 4.56 14.48
C ASP A 96 -5.90 4.23 15.60
N LYS A 97 -6.87 3.34 15.33
CA LYS A 97 -7.91 2.88 16.25
C LYS A 97 -7.91 1.35 16.32
N LEU A 98 -6.94 0.71 17.00
CA LEU A 98 -7.03 -0.74 17.21
C LEU A 98 -8.35 -1.08 17.96
N PRO A 99 -9.16 -2.03 17.44
CA PRO A 99 -8.72 -3.41 17.22
C PRO A 99 -8.89 -3.86 15.76
N LEU A 100 -7.86 -3.62 14.93
CA LEU A 100 -7.82 -4.04 13.52
C LEU A 100 -7.45 -5.48 13.26
N ILE A 101 -6.64 -6.05 14.15
CA ILE A 101 -6.17 -7.44 14.02
C ILE A 101 -7.38 -8.37 13.79
N PRO A 102 -8.50 -8.23 14.54
CA PRO A 102 -9.75 -8.92 14.23
C PRO A 102 -10.24 -8.78 12.78
N SER A 103 -10.43 -7.57 12.26
CA SER A 103 -10.96 -7.37 10.89
C SER A 103 -9.99 -7.76 9.79
N ALA A 104 -8.68 -7.57 9.99
CA ALA A 104 -7.68 -8.00 9.02
C ALA A 104 -7.61 -9.54 8.94
N LEU A 105 -7.70 -10.23 10.09
CA LEU A 105 -7.78 -11.70 10.14
C LEU A 105 -9.11 -12.22 9.59
N GLU A 106 -10.20 -11.48 9.72
CA GLU A 106 -11.49 -11.81 9.08
C GLU A 106 -11.37 -11.78 7.55
N LEU A 107 -10.77 -10.72 6.98
CA LEU A 107 -10.50 -10.65 5.53
C LEU A 107 -9.52 -11.73 5.08
N ILE A 108 -8.45 -11.97 5.84
CA ILE A 108 -7.50 -13.05 5.54
C ILE A 108 -8.21 -14.42 5.59
N GLY A 109 -9.13 -14.61 6.54
CA GLY A 109 -9.92 -15.82 6.70
C GLY A 109 -10.87 -16.05 5.53
N ILE A 110 -11.57 -15.00 5.09
CA ILE A 110 -12.45 -15.05 3.91
C ILE A 110 -11.64 -15.33 2.65
N LEU A 111 -10.49 -14.65 2.48
CA LEU A 111 -9.64 -14.83 1.31
C LEU A 111 -9.05 -16.24 1.25
N PHE A 112 -8.54 -16.74 2.38
CA PHE A 112 -7.99 -18.07 2.49
C PHE A 112 -9.06 -19.15 2.33
N SER A 113 -10.24 -18.95 2.94
CA SER A 113 -11.38 -19.87 2.78
C SER A 113 -11.83 -19.94 1.32
N SER A 114 -11.98 -18.79 0.66
CA SER A 114 -12.36 -18.74 -0.76
C SER A 114 -11.31 -19.40 -1.66
N TRP A 115 -10.01 -19.17 -1.39
CA TRP A 115 -8.93 -19.83 -2.10
C TRP A 115 -8.92 -21.35 -1.86
N PHE A 116 -9.11 -21.80 -0.62
CA PHE A 116 -9.15 -23.21 -0.27
C PHE A 116 -10.33 -23.93 -0.92
N VAL A 117 -11.51 -23.32 -0.91
CA VAL A 117 -12.69 -23.87 -1.58
C VAL A 117 -12.47 -23.96 -3.09
N TYR A 118 -11.90 -22.93 -3.70
CA TYR A 118 -11.59 -22.93 -5.13
C TYR A 118 -10.53 -23.98 -5.49
N ARG A 119 -9.44 -24.07 -4.71
CA ARG A 119 -8.31 -24.95 -4.98
C ARG A 119 -8.63 -26.43 -4.70
N TYR A 120 -9.29 -26.74 -3.59
CA TYR A 120 -9.43 -28.11 -3.10
C TYR A 120 -10.84 -28.68 -3.19
N LEU A 121 -11.88 -27.84 -3.19
CA LEU A 121 -13.26 -28.30 -3.31
C LEU A 121 -13.80 -28.19 -4.74
N LEU A 122 -13.41 -27.25 -5.60
CA LEU A 122 -14.03 -27.19 -6.94
C LEU A 122 -13.57 -28.32 -7.87
N PHE A 123 -12.32 -28.78 -7.76
CA PHE A 123 -11.73 -29.71 -8.71
C PHE A 123 -11.65 -31.14 -8.16
N LYS A 124 -12.05 -32.12 -8.98
CA LYS A 124 -12.04 -33.55 -8.63
C LYS A 124 -10.67 -34.09 -8.18
N PRO A 125 -9.56 -33.86 -8.93
CA PRO A 125 -8.26 -34.39 -8.50
C PRO A 125 -7.81 -33.81 -7.14
N ASP A 126 -8.04 -32.52 -6.91
CA ASP A 126 -7.63 -31.85 -5.66
C ASP A 126 -8.42 -32.32 -4.43
N ARG A 127 -9.69 -32.76 -4.60
CA ARG A 127 -10.47 -33.39 -3.52
C ARG A 127 -9.87 -34.72 -3.07
N GLU A 128 -9.36 -35.51 -4.02
CA GLU A 128 -8.75 -36.80 -3.72
C GLU A 128 -7.41 -36.62 -2.99
N GLU A 129 -6.60 -35.64 -3.42
CA GLU A 129 -5.35 -35.28 -2.74
C GLU A 129 -5.60 -34.86 -1.30
N LEU A 130 -6.57 -33.96 -1.05
CA LEU A 130 -6.92 -33.53 0.30
C LEU A 130 -7.34 -34.72 1.18
N SER A 131 -8.18 -35.61 0.66
CA SER A 131 -8.65 -36.80 1.39
C SER A 131 -7.51 -37.77 1.75
N LYS A 132 -6.52 -37.93 0.85
CA LYS A 132 -5.33 -38.75 1.08
C LYS A 132 -4.45 -38.14 2.17
N ILE A 133 -4.22 -36.83 2.11
CA ILE A 133 -3.43 -36.09 3.11
C ILE A 133 -4.05 -36.25 4.50
N ILE A 134 -5.37 -36.04 4.63
CA ILE A 134 -6.08 -36.18 5.91
C ILE A 134 -5.96 -37.60 6.46
N LYS A 135 -6.19 -38.63 5.64
CA LYS A 135 -6.06 -40.04 6.04
C LYS A 135 -4.65 -40.36 6.53
N LEU A 136 -3.64 -39.88 5.82
CA LEU A 136 -2.22 -40.07 6.18
C LEU A 136 -1.88 -39.39 7.49
N SER A 137 -2.33 -38.14 7.70
CA SER A 137 -2.11 -37.42 8.96
C SER A 137 -2.76 -38.13 10.14
N ILE A 138 -3.99 -38.64 9.99
CA ILE A 138 -4.69 -39.37 11.05
C ILE A 138 -3.99 -40.68 11.36
N SER A 139 -3.63 -41.48 10.35
CA SER A 139 -2.94 -42.76 10.57
C SER A 139 -1.60 -42.54 11.25
N LYS A 140 -0.87 -41.48 10.89
CA LYS A 140 0.43 -41.15 11.50
C LYS A 140 0.34 -40.80 12.99
N ILE A 141 -0.75 -40.16 13.41
CA ILE A 141 -0.96 -39.80 14.83
C ILE A 141 -1.46 -41.01 15.64
N LEU A 142 -2.24 -41.90 15.02
CA LEU A 142 -2.87 -43.03 15.70
C LEU A 142 -1.97 -44.27 15.78
N ASP A 143 -1.03 -44.42 14.85
CA ASP A 143 -0.01 -45.49 14.84
C ASP A 143 1.18 -45.19 15.78
N GLN A 144 1.15 -44.03 16.44
CA GLN A 144 2.17 -43.52 17.36
C GLN A 144 1.68 -43.56 18.81
#